data_AF-A0ABD3W0Z9-F1
#
_entry.id   AF-A0ABD3W0Z9-F1
#
_cell.length_a   1.000
_cell.length_b   1.000
_cell.length_c   1.000
_cell.angle_alpha   90.00
_cell.angle_beta   90.00
_cell.angle_gamma   90.00
#
_symmetry.space_group_name_H-M   'P 1'
#
loop_
_entity.id
_entity.type
_entity.pdbx_description
1 polymer ?
#
loop_
_entity_poly.entity_id
_entity_poly.type
_entity_poly.pdbx_seq_one_letter_code
_entity_poly.pdbx_strand_id
1 'polypeptide(L)'
;YVKNPDQTNKQTNKQTNKQTNCGVRCNECQYQFERDLWNCSETPASLFSRSSRIKADRELAFLYAIGSADVMYVVTKNCSQGIQEACSCEISRNGLLGGPDWKWGGCSDNIGSGEHRSRHVFSTTDTGRDAHAAMTTHKKQVGIQVNTQLNHFLID
;
A
#
# COMPACT_ATOMS: atom_id res chain seq x y z
N TYR A 1 0.56 29.81 18.69
CA TYR A 1 1.38 28.71 19.22
C TYR A 1 2.66 28.60 18.40
N VAL A 2 3.78 28.99 19.00
CA VAL A 2 5.12 28.91 18.41
C VAL A 2 5.60 27.47 18.57
N LYS A 3 5.97 26.79 17.47
CA LYS A 3 6.71 25.52 17.55
C LYS A 3 8.19 25.83 17.47
N ASN A 4 8.89 25.58 18.57
CA ASN A 4 10.34 25.63 18.70
C ASN A 4 10.95 24.40 17.95
N PRO A 5 12.10 24.53 17.26
CA PRO A 5 12.67 23.49 16.44
C PRO A 5 13.70 22.69 17.25
N ASP A 6 13.37 21.47 17.67
CA ASP A 6 14.38 20.51 18.17
C ASP A 6 13.86 19.07 18.10
N GLN A 7 13.90 18.48 16.91
CA GLN A 7 13.76 17.03 16.71
C GLN A 7 14.81 16.49 15.73
N THR A 8 15.97 17.16 15.62
CA THR A 8 17.15 16.66 14.88
C THR A 8 18.10 15.95 15.84
N ASN A 9 17.70 14.77 16.34
CA ASN A 9 18.59 13.64 16.68
C ASN A 9 17.89 12.62 17.61
N LYS A 10 17.41 11.51 17.03
CA LYS A 10 17.38 10.21 17.70
C LYS A 10 17.72 9.11 16.71
N GLN A 11 18.91 9.21 16.10
CA GLN A 11 19.63 8.03 15.66
C GLN A 11 20.41 7.49 16.86
N THR A 12 19.79 6.63 17.66
CA THR A 12 20.50 5.81 18.66
C THR A 12 20.05 4.36 18.54
N ASN A 13 20.92 3.58 17.92
CA ASN A 13 21.18 2.16 18.17
C ASN A 13 20.11 1.36 18.92
N LYS A 14 19.36 0.53 18.17
CA LYS A 14 18.86 -0.77 18.64
C LYS A 14 18.93 -1.81 17.51
N GLN A 15 20.11 -2.36 17.29
CA GLN A 15 20.23 -3.74 16.81
C GLN A 15 20.40 -4.65 18.03
N THR A 16 19.31 -5.26 18.50
CA THR A 16 19.23 -6.60 19.13
C THR A 16 17.85 -6.81 19.76
N ASN A 17 16.90 -7.12 18.89
CA ASN A 17 15.87 -8.13 19.12
C ASN A 17 15.24 -8.40 17.76
N LYS A 18 15.35 -9.62 17.23
CA LYS A 18 14.54 -10.08 16.08
C LYS A 18 13.09 -10.26 16.54
N GLN A 19 12.50 -9.19 17.06
CA GLN A 19 11.07 -9.00 17.01
C GLN A 19 10.87 -8.15 15.75
N THR A 20 10.77 -8.81 14.61
CA THR A 20 10.34 -8.15 13.39
C THR A 20 8.92 -7.68 13.68
N ASN A 21 8.75 -6.42 14.08
CA ASN A 21 7.44 -5.79 14.13
C ASN A 21 6.98 -5.64 12.67
N CYS A 22 6.42 -6.73 12.17
CA CYS A 22 5.93 -6.92 10.82
C CYS A 22 4.65 -6.06 10.70
N GLY A 23 4.64 -5.11 9.76
CA GLY A 23 3.49 -4.25 9.50
C GLY A 23 2.31 -5.05 8.94
N VAL A 24 1.13 -4.40 8.81
CA VAL A 24 -0.15 -5.01 8.38
C VAL A 24 0.02 -5.91 7.15
N ARG A 25 0.67 -5.41 6.09
CA ARG A 25 0.96 -6.16 4.85
C ARG A 25 1.65 -7.50 5.10
N CYS A 26 2.64 -7.51 5.98
CA CYS A 26 3.49 -8.65 6.23
C CYS A 26 2.73 -9.69 7.09
N ASN A 27 1.96 -9.23 8.07
CA ASN A 27 1.12 -10.11 8.89
C ASN A 27 0.06 -10.80 8.03
N GLU A 28 -0.60 -10.05 7.14
CA GLU A 28 -1.62 -10.60 6.24
C GLU A 28 -1.01 -11.62 5.27
N CYS A 29 0.18 -11.33 4.72
CA CYS A 29 0.88 -12.26 3.85
C CYS A 29 1.27 -13.56 4.56
N GLN A 30 1.76 -13.49 5.80
CA GLN A 30 2.08 -14.68 6.58
C GLN A 30 0.82 -15.48 6.94
N TYR A 31 -0.28 -14.79 7.24
CA TYR A 31 -1.56 -15.42 7.54
C TYR A 31 -2.13 -16.15 6.31
N GLN A 32 -2.12 -15.55 5.12
CA GLN A 32 -2.65 -16.20 3.91
C GLN A 32 -1.83 -17.42 3.47
N PHE A 33 -0.52 -17.42 3.76
CA PHE A 33 0.42 -18.45 3.32
C PHE A 33 0.95 -19.34 4.46
N GLU A 34 0.28 -19.38 5.62
CA GLU A 34 0.77 -20.10 6.82
C GLU A 34 0.98 -21.62 6.60
N ARG A 35 0.24 -22.20 5.64
CA ARG A 35 0.25 -23.63 5.32
C ARG A 35 0.93 -23.94 3.99
N ASP A 36 1.44 -22.93 3.30
CA ASP A 36 2.15 -23.10 2.04
C ASP A 36 3.66 -23.33 2.29
N LEU A 37 4.33 -23.95 1.32
CA LEU A 37 5.79 -24.15 1.36
C LEU A 37 6.56 -22.82 1.41
N TRP A 38 5.98 -21.78 0.82
CA TRP A 38 6.44 -20.40 0.97
C TRP A 38 5.47 -19.66 1.91
N ASN A 39 5.95 -19.23 3.06
CA ASN A 39 5.14 -18.67 4.16
C ASN A 39 5.38 -17.18 4.42
N CYS A 40 5.89 -16.44 3.42
CA CYS A 40 6.15 -15.00 3.53
C CYS A 40 7.10 -14.59 4.69
N SER A 41 8.06 -15.45 5.05
CA SER A 41 9.05 -15.21 6.12
C SER A 41 10.24 -14.34 5.71
N GLU A 42 10.47 -14.13 4.40
CA GLU A 42 11.46 -13.17 3.91
C GLU A 42 10.94 -11.72 3.96
N THR A 43 11.83 -10.74 4.18
CA THR A 43 11.43 -9.33 4.19
C THR A 43 10.94 -8.87 2.79
N PRO A 44 9.95 -7.97 2.69
CA PRO A 44 9.44 -7.46 1.41
C PRO A 44 10.55 -6.93 0.48
N ALA A 45 11.57 -6.28 1.04
CA ALA A 45 12.73 -5.80 0.28
C ALA A 45 13.56 -6.94 -0.35
N SER A 46 13.67 -8.10 0.32
CA SER A 46 14.30 -9.32 -0.23
C SER A 46 13.45 -9.92 -1.35
N LEU A 47 12.13 -9.91 -1.19
CA LEU A 47 11.16 -10.50 -2.12
C LEU A 47 11.09 -9.76 -3.47
N PHE A 48 11.12 -8.43 -3.46
CA PHE A 48 11.16 -7.65 -4.72
C PHE A 48 12.52 -7.71 -5.42
N SER A 49 13.62 -7.81 -4.66
CA SER A 49 14.99 -7.94 -5.19
C SER A 49 15.32 -9.36 -5.72
N ARG A 50 14.67 -10.40 -5.18
CA ARG A 50 14.75 -11.79 -5.63
C ARG A 50 13.56 -12.23 -6.50
N SER A 51 12.87 -11.30 -7.14
CA SER A 51 11.82 -11.60 -8.12
C SER A 51 12.29 -12.53 -9.26
N SER A 52 13.61 -12.68 -9.46
CA SER A 52 14.21 -13.68 -10.35
C SER A 52 14.18 -15.13 -9.84
N ARG A 53 13.93 -15.37 -8.54
CA ARG A 53 13.86 -16.71 -7.91
C ARG A 53 12.45 -17.14 -7.52
N ILE A 54 11.57 -16.19 -7.24
CA ILE A 54 10.14 -16.46 -7.19
C ILE A 54 9.72 -16.55 -8.64
N LYS A 55 9.60 -17.79 -9.16
CA LYS A 55 8.99 -18.00 -10.46
C LYS A 55 7.71 -17.20 -10.51
N ALA A 56 7.43 -16.56 -11.65
CA ALA A 56 6.24 -15.76 -11.84
C ALA A 56 5.03 -16.65 -11.54
N ASP A 57 4.53 -16.62 -10.29
CA ASP A 57 3.57 -17.54 -9.66
C ASP A 57 2.49 -16.74 -8.91
N ARG A 58 1.60 -17.40 -8.16
CA ARG A 58 0.46 -16.79 -7.44
C ARG A 58 0.91 -15.91 -6.26
N GLU A 59 2.03 -16.27 -5.64
CA GLU A 59 2.64 -15.61 -4.49
C GLU A 59 3.10 -14.19 -4.87
N LEU A 60 3.72 -14.05 -6.05
CA LEU A 60 4.17 -12.76 -6.57
C LEU A 60 2.99 -11.83 -6.87
N ALA A 61 1.92 -12.36 -7.47
CA ALA A 61 0.70 -11.59 -7.72
C ALA A 61 0.08 -11.09 -6.40
N PHE A 62 0.04 -11.94 -5.37
CA PHE A 62 -0.45 -11.55 -4.04
C PHE A 62 0.42 -10.46 -3.42
N LEU A 63 1.75 -10.58 -3.47
CA LEU A 63 2.68 -9.57 -2.94
C LEU A 63 2.49 -8.20 -3.59
N TYR A 64 2.28 -8.17 -4.91
CA TYR A 64 1.96 -6.93 -5.62
C TYR A 64 0.59 -6.38 -5.21
N ALA A 65 -0.43 -7.24 -5.06
CA ALA A 65 -1.74 -6.82 -4.61
C ALA A 65 -1.69 -6.19 -3.22
N ILE A 66 -1.17 -6.90 -2.21
CA ILE A 66 -1.11 -6.41 -0.83
C ILE A 66 -0.13 -5.23 -0.68
N GLY A 67 0.95 -5.20 -1.45
CA GLY A 67 1.87 -4.06 -1.50
C GLY A 67 1.21 -2.81 -2.07
N SER A 68 0.44 -2.96 -3.15
CA SER A 68 -0.33 -1.87 -3.76
C SER A 68 -1.42 -1.34 -2.84
N ALA A 69 -2.09 -2.24 -2.10
CA ALA A 69 -3.08 -1.90 -1.08
C ALA A 69 -2.49 -1.08 0.06
N ASP A 70 -1.34 -1.52 0.57
CA ASP A 70 -0.62 -0.85 1.64
C ASP A 70 -0.24 0.60 1.26
N VAL A 71 0.35 0.80 0.07
CA VAL A 71 0.69 2.15 -0.42
C VAL A 71 -0.57 3.01 -0.60
N MET A 72 -1.63 2.44 -1.17
CA MET A 72 -2.88 3.16 -1.36
C MET A 72 -3.46 3.62 -0.01
N TYR A 73 -3.57 2.72 0.96
CA TYR A 73 -4.10 3.00 2.29
C TYR A 73 -3.27 4.09 3.00
N VAL A 74 -1.95 3.92 3.06
CA VAL A 74 -1.05 4.87 3.75
C VAL A 74 -1.11 6.24 3.10
N VAL A 75 -1.08 6.33 1.77
CA VAL A 75 -1.15 7.61 1.06
C VAL A 75 -2.50 8.28 1.32
N THR A 76 -3.61 7.56 1.13
CA THR A 76 -4.95 8.10 1.34
C THR A 76 -5.14 8.63 2.76
N LYS A 77 -4.69 7.89 3.78
CA LYS A 77 -4.73 8.34 5.18
C LYS A 77 -3.82 9.54 5.44
N ASN A 78 -2.61 9.56 4.89
CA ASN A 78 -1.72 10.71 5.04
C ASN A 78 -2.29 11.97 4.38
N CYS A 79 -3.00 11.84 3.26
CA CYS A 79 -3.69 12.95 2.60
C CYS A 79 -4.82 13.50 3.48
N SER A 80 -5.67 12.65 4.06
CA SER A 80 -6.76 13.11 4.93
C SER A 80 -6.29 13.65 6.29
N GLN A 81 -5.11 13.22 6.76
CA GLN A 81 -4.47 13.78 7.96
C GLN A 81 -3.69 15.06 7.68
N GLY A 82 -3.55 15.48 6.42
CA GLY A 82 -2.75 16.65 6.04
C GLY A 82 -1.25 16.47 6.26
N ILE A 83 -0.76 15.23 6.32
CA ILE A 83 0.66 14.90 6.50
C ILE A 83 1.42 15.09 5.18
N GLN A 84 0.76 14.85 4.04
CA GLN A 84 1.37 14.90 2.71
C GLN A 84 0.90 16.15 1.96
N GLU A 85 1.82 17.08 1.65
CA GLU A 85 1.48 18.34 0.96
C GLU A 85 1.00 18.17 -0.48
N ALA A 86 1.41 17.07 -1.14
CA ALA A 86 1.11 16.81 -2.55
C ALA A 86 -0.34 16.31 -2.81
N CYS A 87 -1.17 16.15 -1.78
CA CYS A 87 -2.54 15.71 -1.89
C CYS A 87 -3.43 16.29 -0.78
N SER A 88 -4.74 16.19 -0.95
CA SER A 88 -5.74 16.68 0.00
C SER A 88 -6.89 15.68 0.17
N CYS A 89 -7.66 15.83 1.24
CA CYS A 89 -8.90 15.06 1.42
C CYS A 89 -9.97 15.42 0.39
N GLU A 90 -10.88 14.48 0.22
CA GLU A 90 -12.07 14.69 -0.58
C GLU A 90 -13.11 15.49 0.22
N ILE A 91 -13.49 16.64 -0.33
CA ILE A 91 -14.48 17.56 0.26
C ILE A 91 -15.69 17.77 -0.66
N SER A 92 -15.79 17.00 -1.75
CA SER A 92 -16.82 17.11 -2.79
C SER A 92 -18.24 17.01 -2.23
N ARG A 93 -18.43 16.17 -1.21
CA ARG A 93 -19.72 15.95 -0.54
C ARG A 93 -20.00 16.93 0.60
N ASN A 94 -19.01 17.71 1.07
CA ASN A 94 -19.18 18.55 2.24
C ASN A 94 -20.33 19.55 2.08
N GLY A 95 -21.19 19.64 3.09
CA GLY A 95 -22.38 20.49 3.09
C GLY A 95 -23.62 19.88 2.41
N LEU A 96 -23.47 18.78 1.66
CA LEU A 96 -24.61 18.02 1.12
C LEU A 96 -25.33 17.25 2.23
N LEU A 97 -26.64 17.08 2.10
CA LEU A 97 -27.43 16.22 2.98
C LEU A 97 -27.02 14.76 2.75
N GLY A 98 -26.61 14.08 3.82
CA GLY A 98 -26.37 12.64 3.81
C GLY A 98 -27.57 11.83 4.31
N GLY A 99 -28.51 12.50 4.96
CA GLY A 99 -29.78 11.94 5.43
C GLY A 99 -30.69 13.05 5.98
N PRO A 100 -31.81 12.68 6.64
CA PRO A 100 -32.80 13.64 7.13
C PRO A 100 -32.21 14.69 8.08
N ASP A 101 -31.32 14.26 8.98
CA ASP A 101 -30.81 15.09 10.09
C ASP A 101 -29.29 15.25 10.09
N TRP A 102 -28.60 14.88 9.00
CA TRP A 102 -27.14 15.00 8.95
C TRP A 102 -26.62 15.43 7.58
N LYS A 103 -25.51 16.16 7.61
CA LYS A 103 -24.79 16.65 6.43
C LYS A 103 -23.39 16.06 6.42
N TRP A 104 -22.90 15.79 5.22
CA TRP A 104 -21.50 15.45 5.00
C TRP A 104 -20.60 16.61 5.44
N GLY A 105 -19.49 16.28 6.07
CA GLY A 105 -18.51 17.26 6.55
C GLY A 105 -17.21 16.58 6.96
N GLY A 106 -16.24 17.39 7.36
CA GLY A 106 -14.90 16.91 7.72
C GLY A 106 -14.01 16.70 6.50
N CYS A 107 -13.07 15.78 6.63
CA CYS A 107 -11.99 15.54 5.68
C CYS A 107 -12.04 14.06 5.29
N SER A 108 -12.70 13.77 4.16
CA SER A 108 -12.91 12.40 3.71
C SER A 108 -11.66 11.86 3.02
N ASP A 109 -11.45 10.56 3.13
CA ASP A 109 -10.32 9.90 2.49
C ASP A 109 -10.38 10.03 0.96
N ASN A 110 -9.33 10.59 0.37
CA ASN A 110 -9.19 10.68 -1.09
C ASN A 110 -8.54 9.39 -1.62
N ILE A 111 -9.37 8.44 -1.99
CA ILE A 111 -8.94 7.12 -2.51
C ILE A 111 -8.15 7.28 -3.82
N GLY A 112 -8.58 8.20 -4.71
CA GLY A 112 -7.92 8.42 -5.99
C GLY A 112 -6.46 8.85 -5.87
N SER A 113 -6.11 9.62 -4.83
CA SER A 113 -4.71 9.99 -4.56
C SER A 113 -3.84 8.78 -4.20
N GLY A 114 -4.36 7.90 -3.34
CA GLY A 114 -3.67 6.67 -2.96
C GLY A 114 -3.54 5.70 -4.12
N GLU A 115 -4.61 5.56 -4.91
CA GLU A 115 -4.66 4.73 -6.09
C GLU A 115 -3.65 5.18 -7.16
N HIS A 116 -3.61 6.49 -7.46
CA HIS A 116 -2.67 7.07 -8.40
C HIS A 116 -1.22 6.80 -7.99
N ARG A 117 -0.89 7.03 -6.70
CA ARG A 117 0.45 6.80 -6.18
C ARG A 117 0.82 5.32 -6.18
N SER A 118 -0.11 4.44 -5.83
CA SER A 118 0.08 3.00 -5.83
C SER A 118 0.37 2.46 -7.23
N ARG A 119 -0.42 2.85 -8.23
CA ARG A 119 -0.14 2.54 -9.65
C ARG A 119 1.23 3.04 -10.07
N HIS A 120 1.60 4.27 -9.73
CA HIS A 120 2.91 4.80 -10.11
C HIS A 120 4.08 3.95 -9.55
N VAL A 121 3.99 3.50 -8.30
CA VAL A 121 5.02 2.69 -7.65
C VAL A 121 5.07 1.25 -8.18
N PHE A 122 3.93 0.62 -8.45
CA PHE A 122 3.88 -0.81 -8.79
C PHE A 122 3.71 -1.12 -10.28
N SER A 123 3.24 -0.17 -11.10
CA SER A 123 3.17 -0.31 -12.56
C SER A 123 4.50 0.03 -13.24
N THR A 124 5.43 0.70 -12.54
CA THR A 124 6.78 0.95 -13.07
C THR A 124 7.71 -0.16 -12.59
N THR A 125 7.95 -1.14 -13.46
CA THR A 125 9.13 -2.04 -13.47
C THR A 125 8.81 -3.15 -14.43
N ASP A 126 9.49 -3.18 -15.58
CA ASP A 126 10.05 -4.37 -16.23
C ASP A 126 10.64 -3.87 -17.55
N THR A 127 11.96 -3.64 -17.55
CA THR A 127 12.70 -3.23 -18.76
C THR A 127 13.05 -4.42 -19.65
N GLY A 128 12.73 -5.65 -19.21
CA GLY A 128 12.91 -6.89 -19.95
C GLY A 128 11.85 -7.06 -21.03
N ARG A 129 12.26 -7.56 -22.20
CA ARG A 129 11.36 -7.85 -23.34
C ARG A 129 11.07 -9.34 -23.50
N ASP A 130 11.41 -10.16 -22.51
CA ASP A 130 11.18 -11.60 -22.54
C ASP A 130 9.77 -11.97 -22.03
N ALA A 131 9.35 -13.22 -22.29
CA ALA A 131 8.05 -13.71 -21.88
C ALA A 131 7.85 -13.71 -20.35
N HIS A 132 8.95 -13.81 -19.59
CA HIS A 132 8.91 -13.80 -18.13
C HIS A 132 8.63 -12.41 -17.57
N ALA A 133 9.23 -11.38 -18.16
CA ALA A 133 8.94 -9.98 -17.88
C ALA A 133 7.49 -9.64 -18.23
N ALA A 134 7.00 -10.08 -19.39
CA ALA A 134 5.60 -9.87 -19.77
C ALA A 134 4.62 -10.52 -18.79
N MET A 135 4.89 -11.76 -18.36
CA MET A 135 4.09 -12.47 -17.36
C MET A 135 4.13 -11.77 -15.99
N THR A 136 5.31 -11.33 -15.57
CA THR A 136 5.50 -10.63 -14.29
C THR A 136 4.78 -9.29 -14.28
N THR A 137 4.89 -8.50 -15.35
CA THR A 137 4.11 -7.27 -15.56
C THR A 137 2.61 -7.54 -15.51
N HIS A 138 2.13 -8.59 -16.18
CA HIS A 138 0.71 -8.95 -16.13
C HIS A 138 0.26 -9.28 -14.70
N LYS A 139 1.05 -10.04 -13.94
CA LYS A 139 0.75 -10.38 -12.54
C LYS A 139 0.70 -9.17 -11.62
N LYS A 140 1.63 -8.21 -11.81
CA LYS A 140 1.58 -6.91 -11.13
C LYS A 140 0.27 -6.19 -11.40
N GLN A 141 -0.10 -6.11 -12.68
CA GLN A 141 -1.29 -5.39 -13.12
C GLN A 141 -2.57 -5.99 -12.54
N VAL A 142 -2.69 -7.33 -12.58
CA VAL A 142 -3.84 -8.04 -12.00
C VAL A 142 -3.91 -7.82 -10.48
N GLY A 143 -2.78 -7.89 -9.76
CA GLY A 143 -2.75 -7.63 -8.32
C GLY A 143 -3.23 -6.22 -7.95
N ILE A 144 -2.81 -5.20 -8.71
CA ILE A 144 -3.25 -3.82 -8.51
C ILE A 144 -4.74 -3.65 -8.86
N GLN A 145 -5.24 -4.33 -9.90
CA GLN A 145 -6.64 -4.29 -10.32
C GLN A 145 -7.59 -4.85 -9.25
N VAL A 146 -7.21 -5.95 -8.60
CA VAL A 146 -8.01 -6.54 -7.52
C VAL A 146 -8.19 -5.54 -6.38
N ASN A 147 -7.10 -4.87 -5.97
CA ASN A 147 -7.17 -3.90 -4.89
C ASN A 147 -8.04 -2.67 -5.25
N THR A 148 -7.99 -2.22 -6.50
CA THR A 148 -8.82 -1.09 -6.95
C THR A 148 -10.30 -1.42 -6.98
N GLN A 149 -10.65 -2.64 -7.40
CA GLN A 149 -12.05 -3.09 -7.34
C GLN A 149 -12.52 -3.28 -5.91
N LEU A 150 -11.74 -3.94 -5.04
CA LEU A 150 -12.11 -4.17 -3.65
C LEU A 150 -12.36 -2.87 -2.89
N ASN A 151 -11.55 -1.83 -3.09
CA ASN A 151 -11.74 -0.56 -2.38
C ASN A 151 -12.95 0.24 -2.87
N HIS A 152 -13.41 0.02 -4.09
CA HIS A 152 -14.69 0.55 -4.56
C HIS A 152 -15.90 -0.19 -3.93
N PHE A 153 -15.68 -1.39 -3.37
CA PHE A 153 -16.73 -2.18 -2.71
C PHE A 153 -16.66 -2.17 -1.17
N LEU A 154 -15.51 -1.87 -0.58
CA LEU A 154 -15.27 -2.01 0.88
C LEU A 154 -15.38 -0.70 1.68
N ILE A 155 -15.61 0.45 1.03
CA ILE A 155 -15.63 1.78 1.71
C ILE A 155 -16.90 2.59 1.38
N ASP A 156 -17.90 1.99 0.73
CA ASP A 156 -19.26 2.55 0.63
C ASP A 156 -20.20 1.94 1.69
#